data_AF-A0AA38CTX5-F1
#
_entry.id   AF-A0AA38CTX5-F1
#
_cell.length_a   1.000
_cell.length_b   1.000
_cell.length_c   1.000
_cell.angle_alpha   90.00
_cell.angle_beta   90.00
_cell.angle_gamma   90.00
#
_symmetry.space_group_name_H-M   'P 1'
#
loop_
_entity.id
_entity.type
_entity.pdbx_description
1 polymer ?
#
loop_
_entity_poly.entity_id
_entity_poly.type
_entity_poly.pdbx_seq_one_letter_code
_entity_poly.pdbx_strand_id
1 'polypeptide(L)'
;EFSAKDNVVLYNLTKPYHIIHCPVDGMSEVKEGPFEGNFWEEPSSKQLRLLLWSIFSNPVEAKLKGIQARLDMVSKFSPAVVAKKGLGSTFADLQTRSRKHILKALLSIYLFSIFI
;
A
#
# COMPACT_ATOMS: atom_id res chain seq x y z
N GLU A 1 2.68 -9.20 6.95
CA GLU A 1 2.32 -9.57 5.56
C GLU A 1 1.63 -8.39 4.91
N PHE A 2 2.12 -7.94 3.76
CA PHE A 2 1.51 -6.87 2.98
C PHE A 2 0.40 -7.51 2.12
N SER A 3 -0.86 -7.18 2.38
CA SER A 3 -1.99 -7.91 1.79
C SER A 3 -2.28 -7.43 0.37
N ALA A 4 -2.66 -8.33 -0.54
CA ALA A 4 -3.09 -7.97 -1.91
C ALA A 4 -4.23 -6.93 -1.94
N LYS A 5 -5.02 -6.81 -0.87
CA LYS A 5 -6.05 -5.77 -0.70
C LYS A 5 -5.44 -4.37 -0.53
N ASP A 6 -4.28 -4.27 0.10
CA ASP A 6 -3.55 -3.01 0.29
C ASP A 6 -2.98 -2.51 -1.05
N ASN A 7 -2.66 -3.41 -1.98
CA ASN A 7 -2.20 -3.08 -3.34
C ASN A 7 -3.28 -2.37 -4.17
N VAL A 8 -4.53 -2.84 -4.10
CA VAL A 8 -5.67 -2.23 -4.80
C VAL A 8 -6.00 -0.84 -4.24
N VAL A 9 -5.83 -0.67 -2.93
CA VAL A 9 -6.02 0.64 -2.26
C VAL A 9 -4.91 1.61 -2.65
N LEU A 10 -3.65 1.17 -2.71
CA LEU A 10 -2.52 1.96 -3.23
C LEU A 10 -2.70 2.33 -4.71
N TYR A 11 -3.16 1.40 -5.54
CA TYR A 11 -3.44 1.62 -6.96
C TYR A 11 -4.56 2.67 -7.17
N ASN A 12 -5.64 2.59 -6.40
CA ASN A 12 -6.72 3.58 -6.49
C ASN A 12 -6.35 4.92 -5.84
N LEU A 13 -5.50 4.93 -4.81
CA LEU A 13 -4.93 6.15 -4.25
C LEU A 13 -3.96 6.84 -5.21
N THR A 14 -3.34 6.11 -6.13
CA THR A 14 -2.36 6.64 -7.10
C THR A 14 -2.93 7.04 -8.45
N LYS A 15 -4.12 6.55 -8.80
CA LYS A 15 -4.91 6.98 -9.99
C LYS A 15 -4.99 8.50 -10.23
N PRO A 16 -5.16 9.39 -9.23
CA PRO A 16 -5.27 10.83 -9.48
C PRO A 16 -3.92 11.51 -9.70
N TYR A 17 -2.80 10.81 -9.58
CA TYR A 17 -1.48 11.32 -9.91
C TYR A 17 -1.15 10.77 -11.30
N HIS A 18 -0.92 11.64 -12.28
CA HIS A 18 -0.60 11.30 -13.66
C HIS A 18 0.77 10.61 -13.83
N ILE A 19 1.00 9.53 -13.08
CA ILE A 19 2.06 8.57 -13.31
C ILE A 19 1.52 7.68 -14.42
N ILE A 20 1.93 8.00 -15.64
CA ILE A 20 2.37 7.03 -16.65
C ILE A 20 1.85 5.61 -16.33
N HIS A 21 0.58 5.38 -16.65
CA HIS A 21 -0.06 4.09 -16.42
C HIS A 21 0.35 3.18 -17.56
N CYS A 22 1.20 2.20 -17.25
CA CYS A 22 1.51 1.12 -18.19
C CYS A 22 0.48 0.02 -17.94
N PRO A 23 -0.40 -0.27 -18.92
CA PRO A 23 -1.32 -1.38 -18.76
C PRO A 23 -0.56 -2.72 -18.71
N VAL A 24 -1.26 -3.70 -18.15
CA VAL A 24 -0.73 -5.01 -17.77
C VAL A 24 -1.19 -6.01 -18.82
N ASP A 25 -0.26 -6.81 -19.35
CA ASP A 25 -0.59 -7.83 -20.35
C ASP A 25 -1.14 -9.11 -19.69
N GLY A 26 -0.77 -9.38 -18.43
CA GLY A 26 -1.27 -10.52 -17.66
C GLY A 26 -0.76 -10.56 -16.21
N MET A 27 -1.22 -11.54 -15.45
CA MET A 27 -0.73 -11.84 -14.09
C MET A 27 0.06 -13.14 -14.12
N SER A 28 1.31 -13.11 -13.68
CA SER A 28 2.19 -14.29 -13.59
C SER A 28 2.52 -14.59 -12.14
N GLU A 29 2.45 -15.84 -11.72
CA GLU A 29 2.86 -16.25 -10.39
C GLU A 29 4.39 -16.21 -10.24
N VAL A 30 4.86 -15.65 -9.14
CA VAL A 30 6.26 -15.70 -8.73
C VAL A 30 6.53 -17.09 -8.18
N LYS A 31 7.39 -17.84 -8.87
CA LYS A 31 7.66 -19.25 -8.54
C LYS A 31 8.79 -19.45 -7.54
N GLU A 32 9.55 -18.41 -7.23
CA GLU A 32 10.77 -18.55 -6.43
C GLU A 32 10.99 -17.33 -5.52
N GLY A 33 11.59 -17.58 -4.36
CA GLY A 33 12.06 -16.54 -3.43
C GLY A 33 11.02 -16.10 -2.39
N PRO A 34 11.26 -14.98 -1.70
CA PRO A 34 10.44 -14.53 -0.56
C PRO A 34 9.01 -14.12 -0.94
N PHE A 35 8.70 -14.07 -2.23
CA PHE A 35 7.39 -13.74 -2.76
C PHE A 35 6.75 -14.92 -3.51
N GLU A 36 7.26 -16.14 -3.35
CA GLU A 36 6.68 -17.34 -3.94
C GLU A 36 5.18 -17.46 -3.62
N GLY A 37 4.38 -17.78 -4.63
CA GLY A 37 2.91 -17.85 -4.53
C GLY A 37 2.18 -16.51 -4.69
N ASN A 38 2.91 -15.39 -4.79
CA ASN A 38 2.30 -14.10 -5.13
C ASN A 38 2.19 -13.93 -6.64
N PHE A 39 1.14 -13.23 -7.08
CA PHE A 39 0.97 -12.84 -8.48
C PHE A 39 1.65 -11.49 -8.73
N TRP A 40 2.43 -11.43 -9.80
CA TRP A 40 3.05 -10.23 -10.33
C TRP A 40 2.36 -9.82 -11.63
N GLU A 41 2.07 -8.53 -11.77
CA GLU A 41 1.51 -7.94 -12.99
C GLU A 41 2.61 -7.82 -14.05
N GLU A 42 2.50 -8.58 -15.14
CA GLU A 42 3.45 -8.53 -16.24
C GLU A 42 3.26 -7.23 -17.04
N PRO A 43 4.25 -6.32 -17.02
CA PRO A 43 4.11 -5.02 -17.67
C PRO A 43 4.14 -5.17 -19.19
N SER A 44 3.20 -4.52 -19.88
CA SER A 44 3.16 -4.57 -21.34
C SER A 44 4.37 -3.86 -21.97
N SER A 45 5.27 -4.62 -22.59
CA SER A 45 6.47 -4.07 -23.22
C SER A 45 6.16 -3.09 -24.36
N LYS A 46 5.08 -3.37 -25.12
CA LYS A 46 4.61 -2.52 -26.22
C LYS A 46 4.07 -1.20 -25.69
N GLN A 47 3.24 -1.25 -24.65
CA GLN A 47 2.62 -0.04 -24.12
C GLN A 47 3.63 0.81 -23.35
N LEU A 48 4.55 0.18 -22.60
CA LEU A 48 5.68 0.87 -21.98
C LEU A 48 6.46 1.67 -23.02
N ARG A 49 6.72 1.09 -24.19
CA ARG A 49 7.43 1.79 -25.28
C ARG A 49 6.65 2.99 -25.83
N LEU A 50 5.34 2.83 -26.08
CA LEU A 50 4.48 3.93 -26.56
C LEU A 50 4.45 5.09 -25.57
N LEU A 51 4.46 4.77 -24.29
CA LEU A 51 4.36 5.75 -23.24
C LEU A 51 5.71 6.39 -22.88
N LEU A 52 6.83 5.68 -23.00
CA LEU A 52 8.15 6.30 -23.03
C LEU A 52 8.30 7.25 -24.21
N TRP A 53 7.77 6.87 -25.38
CA TRP A 53 7.79 7.71 -26.56
C TRP A 53 6.97 8.99 -26.37
N SER A 54 5.76 8.92 -25.79
CA SER A 54 4.94 10.12 -25.55
C SER A 54 5.58 11.12 -24.59
N ILE A 55 6.32 10.64 -23.59
CA ILE A 55 7.11 11.48 -22.67
C ILE A 55 8.22 12.20 -23.42
N PHE A 56 8.94 11.48 -24.29
CA PHE A 56 10.02 12.05 -25.08
C PHE A 56 9.52 13.07 -26.11
N SER A 57 8.37 12.78 -26.74
CA SER A 57 7.75 13.67 -27.71
C SER A 57 7.16 14.95 -27.10
N ASN A 58 6.84 14.96 -25.79
CA ASN A 58 6.31 16.14 -25.10
C ASN A 58 7.12 16.48 -23.82
N PRO A 59 8.28 17.15 -23.96
CA PRO A 59 9.18 17.43 -22.85
C PRO A 59 8.60 18.42 -21.82
N VAL A 60 7.70 19.31 -22.25
CA VAL A 60 7.06 20.29 -21.35
C VAL A 60 6.10 19.59 -20.39
N GLU A 61 5.23 18.75 -20.91
CA GLU A 61 4.29 17.96 -20.10
C GLU A 61 5.04 16.99 -19.18
N ALA A 62 6.11 16.35 -19.68
CA ALA A 62 6.96 15.48 -18.88
C ALA A 62 7.57 16.21 -17.67
N LYS A 63 8.07 17.43 -17.88
CA LYS A 63 8.64 18.25 -16.81
C LYS A 63 7.60 18.63 -15.76
N LEU A 64 6.40 19.03 -16.18
CA LEU A 64 5.30 19.37 -15.27
C LEU A 64 4.88 18.16 -14.43
N LYS A 65 4.74 16.98 -15.06
CA LYS A 65 4.44 15.73 -14.36
C LYS A 65 5.53 15.34 -13.37
N GLY A 66 6.80 15.51 -13.73
CA GLY A 66 7.93 15.24 -12.83
C GLY A 66 7.95 16.15 -11.59
N ILE A 67 7.66 17.44 -11.77
CA ILE A 67 7.53 18.40 -10.66
C ILE A 67 6.39 17.96 -9.72
N GLN A 68 5.23 17.66 -10.30
CA GLN A 68 4.06 17.21 -9.53
C GLN A 68 4.34 15.93 -8.76
N ALA A 69 4.96 14.93 -9.40
CA ALA A 69 5.34 13.67 -8.76
C ALA A 69 6.28 13.88 -7.57
N ARG A 70 7.22 14.83 -7.66
CA ARG A 70 8.10 15.18 -6.54
C ARG A 70 7.34 15.81 -5.38
N LEU A 71 6.40 16.72 -5.66
CA LEU A 71 5.55 17.34 -4.64
C LEU A 71 4.68 16.28 -3.94
N ASP A 72 4.12 15.35 -4.71
CA ASP A 72 3.33 14.23 -4.18
C ASP A 72 4.18 13.30 -3.31
N MET A 73 5.40 12.97 -3.74
CA MET A 73 6.34 12.17 -2.95
C MET A 73 6.64 12.79 -1.58
N VAL A 74 6.93 14.09 -1.53
CA VAL A 74 7.24 14.76 -0.26
C VAL A 74 6.01 14.87 0.64
N SER A 75 4.86 15.24 0.06
CA SER A 75 3.64 15.51 0.82
C SER A 75 2.96 14.24 1.35
N LYS A 76 3.03 13.12 0.61
CA LYS A 76 2.27 11.90 0.95
C LYS A 76 3.16 10.73 1.36
N PHE A 77 4.39 10.68 0.86
CA PHE A 77 5.27 9.50 1.00
C PHE A 77 6.59 9.80 1.72
N SER A 78 6.75 10.99 2.30
CA SER A 78 7.92 11.27 3.14
C SER A 78 7.94 10.36 4.38
N PRO A 79 9.13 9.99 4.89
CA PRO A 79 9.24 9.11 6.05
C PRO A 79 8.44 9.58 7.26
N ALA A 80 8.35 10.89 7.48
CA ALA A 80 7.57 11.46 8.56
C ALA A 80 6.05 11.23 8.39
N VAL A 81 5.53 11.36 7.17
CA VAL A 81 4.12 11.14 6.86
C VAL A 81 3.76 9.66 6.97
N VAL A 82 4.61 8.78 6.44
CA VAL A 82 4.42 7.33 6.52
C VAL A 82 4.53 6.85 7.97
N ALA A 83 5.52 7.31 8.73
CA ALA A 83 5.67 6.99 10.15
C ALA A 83 4.47 7.45 10.96
N LYS A 84 3.95 8.66 10.73
CA LYS A 84 2.73 9.14 11.38
C LYS A 84 1.53 8.25 11.09
N LYS A 85 1.38 7.79 9.84
CA LYS A 85 0.30 6.90 9.42
C LYS A 85 0.44 5.50 10.05
N GLY A 86 1.65 4.95 10.07
CA GLY A 86 1.97 3.67 10.69
C GLY A 86 1.85 3.67 12.21
N LEU A 87 2.24 4.76 12.87
CA LEU A 87 2.05 4.95 14.32
C LEU A 87 0.57 4.96 14.68
N GLY A 88 -0.28 5.64 13.90
CA GLY A 88 -1.72 5.64 14.13
C GLY A 88 -2.34 4.23 14.14
N SER A 89 -1.92 3.36 13.21
CA SER A 89 -2.37 1.97 13.17
C SER A 89 -1.84 1.13 14.34
N THR A 90 -0.58 1.30 14.74
CA THR A 90 -0.04 0.54 15.87
C THR A 90 -0.68 0.96 17.19
N PHE A 91 -0.99 2.24 17.39
CA PHE A 91 -1.74 2.71 18.56
C PHE A 91 -3.15 2.10 18.61
N ALA A 92 -3.86 2.04 17.48
CA ALA A 92 -5.19 1.41 17.41
C ALA A 92 -5.13 -0.11 17.70
N ASP A 93 -4.11 -0.79 17.20
CA ASP A 93 -3.88 -2.22 17.46
C ASP A 93 -3.51 -2.50 18.92
N LEU A 94 -2.69 -1.65 19.54
CA LEU A 94 -2.36 -1.77 20.96
C LEU A 94 -3.58 -1.54 21.85
N GLN A 95 -4.43 -0.58 21.50
CA GLN A 95 -5.64 -0.27 22.26
C GLN A 95 -6.68 -1.41 22.19
N THR A 96 -6.84 -2.03 21.02
CA THR A 96 -7.74 -3.20 20.86
C THR A 96 -7.18 -4.44 21.54
N ARG A 97 -5.87 -4.69 21.47
CA ARG A 97 -5.22 -5.80 22.18
C ARG A 97 -5.35 -5.64 23.70
N SER A 98 -5.11 -4.44 24.23
CA SER A 98 -5.29 -4.11 25.66
C SER A 98 -6.73 -4.36 26.13
N ARG A 99 -7.73 -3.86 25.39
CA ARG A 99 -9.15 -4.11 25.71
C ARG A 99 -9.50 -5.59 25.77
N LYS A 100 -8.99 -6.41 24.85
CA LYS A 100 -9.21 -7.87 24.85
C LYS A 100 -8.60 -8.55 26.08
N HIS A 101 -7.42 -8.12 26.53
CA HIS A 101 -6.80 -8.66 27.75
C HIS A 101 -7.58 -8.28 29.00
N ILE A 102 -8.03 -7.03 29.11
CA ILE A 102 -8.86 -6.56 30.24
C ILE A 102 -10.20 -7.31 30.28
N LEU A 103 -10.89 -7.46 29.15
CA LEU A 103 -12.14 -8.21 29.08
C LEU A 103 -11.95 -9.69 29.47
N LYS A 104 -10.87 -10.34 29.03
CA LYS A 104 -10.55 -11.72 29.45
C LYS A 104 -10.31 -11.83 30.95
N ALA A 105 -9.59 -10.88 31.54
CA ALA A 105 -9.33 -10.86 32.98
C ALA A 105 -10.63 -10.67 33.78
N LEU A 106 -11.50 -9.75 33.37
CA LEU A 106 -12.80 -9.53 34.02
C LEU A 106 -13.72 -10.75 33.89
N LEU A 107 -13.74 -11.40 32.71
CA LEU A 107 -14.51 -12.63 32.51
C LEU A 107 -13.99 -13.77 33.40
N SER A 108 -12.67 -13.87 33.56
CA SER A 108 -12.04 -14.85 34.45
C SER A 108 -12.40 -14.63 35.92
N ILE A 109 -12.41 -13.37 36.38
CA ILE A 109 -12.79 -13.01 37.76
C ILE A 109 -14.26 -13.33 38.01
N TYR A 110 -15.13 -12.96 37.06
CA TYR A 110 -16.56 -13.22 37.16
C TYR A 110 -16.88 -14.72 37.18
N LEU A 111 -16.25 -15.51 36.32
CA LEU A 111 -16.42 -16.97 36.32
C LEU A 111 -15.91 -17.62 37.61
N PHE A 112 -14.81 -17.12 38.18
CA PHE A 112 -14.30 -17.59 39.47
C PHE A 112 -15.27 -17.28 40.63
N SER A 113 -15.95 -16.14 40.59
CA SER A 113 -16.96 -15.76 41.59
C SER A 113 -18.28 -16.56 41.54
N ILE A 114 -18.56 -17.24 40.42
CA ILE A 114 -19.73 -18.12 40.27
C ILE A 114 -19.45 -19.54 40.79
N PHE A 115 -18.17 -19.94 40.79
CA PHE A 115 -17.74 -21.29 41.18
C PHE A 115 -17.36 -21.43 42.67
N ILE A 116 -17.33 -20.30 43.41
CA ILE A 116 -17.20 -20.22 44.87
C ILE A 116 -18.58 -20.00 45.47
#